data_AF-A0A7V3NHH2-F1
#
_entry.id   AF-A0A7V3NHH2-F1
#
_cell.length_a   1.000
_cell.length_b   1.000
_cell.length_c   1.000
_cell.angle_alpha   90.00
_cell.angle_beta   90.00
_cell.angle_gamma   90.00
#
_symmetry.space_group_name_H-M   'P 1'
#
loop_
_entity.id
_entity.type
_entity.pdbx_description
1 polymer ?
#
loop_
_entity_poly.entity_id
_entity_poly.type
_entity_poly.pdbx_seq_one_letter_code
_entity_poly.pdbx_strand_id
1 'polypeptide(L)'
;DDHGPGTYTYPTDKVFEPGVFDLAAFNVSHDDKNLIFKFRLYGPINNVWGSGINLSVQTFDVYIDVDPGAGTGARLLLEGRNAALEPGYGWDYALWVEGWHQKVLKPDEKGKPVELPGSPLKVIVDAPNRQVTIRVPKDLFGKEVNPTRWAYVGVLLSQEGFPSPGVRRVRDVKPQAEQWRIGGGPDDTNHTRILDVAWPEGATPTQEEFLSRYRPSQEKNVDALTPDDFAQVPVLKP
;
A
#
# COMPACT_ATOMS: atom_id res chain seq x y z
N ASP A 1 8.44 -1.15 -12.14
CA ASP A 1 7.58 0.07 -12.09
C ASP A 1 7.65 0.71 -10.71
N ASP A 2 8.84 0.72 -10.11
CA ASP A 2 9.13 1.14 -8.74
C ASP A 2 9.47 2.63 -8.60
N HIS A 3 8.87 3.45 -9.47
CA HIS A 3 9.11 4.88 -9.58
C HIS A 3 7.85 5.73 -9.35
N GLY A 4 6.83 5.16 -8.70
CA GLY A 4 5.60 5.85 -8.31
C GLY A 4 4.94 6.55 -9.50
N PRO A 5 4.74 7.89 -9.46
CA PRO A 5 4.16 8.67 -10.56
C PRO A 5 5.09 8.81 -11.79
N GLY A 6 6.22 8.10 -11.84
CA GLY A 6 7.17 8.09 -12.97
C GLY A 6 8.44 8.89 -12.71
N THR A 7 8.50 9.65 -11.61
CA THR A 7 9.63 10.54 -11.29
C THR A 7 10.45 10.07 -10.10
N TYR A 8 9.98 9.07 -9.35
CA TYR A 8 10.61 8.74 -8.07
C TYR A 8 11.95 8.05 -8.26
N THR A 9 12.87 8.36 -7.35
CA THR A 9 14.19 7.74 -7.27
C THR A 9 14.41 7.20 -5.87
N TYR A 10 15.09 6.06 -5.79
CA TYR A 10 15.35 5.40 -4.52
C TYR A 10 16.19 6.27 -3.57
N PRO A 11 16.06 6.08 -2.24
CA PRO A 11 17.02 6.67 -1.32
C PRO A 11 18.45 6.19 -1.62
N THR A 12 19.45 7.01 -1.31
CA THR A 12 20.83 6.76 -1.77
C THR A 12 21.62 5.78 -0.91
N ASP A 13 21.08 5.36 0.25
CA ASP A 13 21.73 4.32 1.04
C ASP A 13 21.72 2.96 0.34
N LYS A 14 22.78 2.17 0.52
CA LYS A 14 22.97 0.89 -0.17
C LYS A 14 21.98 -0.18 0.27
N VAL A 15 21.29 -0.01 1.39
CA VAL A 15 20.25 -0.96 1.80
C VAL A 15 19.02 -0.94 0.90
N PHE A 16 18.82 0.12 0.11
CA PHE A 16 17.75 0.22 -0.88
C PHE A 16 18.23 -0.29 -2.24
N GLU A 17 18.42 -1.60 -2.33
CA GLU A 17 18.91 -2.25 -3.55
C GLU A 17 17.92 -2.11 -4.71
N PRO A 18 18.37 -2.18 -5.97
CA PRO A 18 17.47 -2.11 -7.13
C PRO A 18 16.34 -3.16 -7.06
N GLY A 19 15.11 -2.71 -7.32
CA GLY A 19 13.92 -3.56 -7.37
C GLY A 19 13.35 -3.97 -6.01
N VAL A 20 13.88 -3.48 -4.88
CA VAL A 20 13.32 -3.83 -3.55
C VAL A 20 11.92 -3.27 -3.34
N PHE A 21 11.47 -2.35 -4.19
CA PHE A 21 10.13 -1.76 -4.24
C PHE A 21 9.39 -2.04 -5.56
N ASP A 22 9.82 -3.04 -6.32
CA ASP A 22 9.32 -3.35 -7.67
C ASP A 22 8.52 -4.67 -7.67
N LEU A 23 7.22 -4.57 -7.88
CA LEU A 23 6.28 -5.68 -7.85
C LEU A 23 6.36 -6.50 -9.15
N ALA A 24 6.83 -7.73 -9.02
CA ALA A 24 6.83 -8.70 -10.11
C ALA A 24 5.52 -9.48 -10.24
N ALA A 25 4.71 -9.54 -9.17
CA ALA A 25 3.36 -10.10 -9.19
C ALA A 25 2.60 -9.76 -7.90
N PHE A 26 1.28 -9.62 -8.05
CA PHE A 26 0.33 -9.67 -6.96
C PHE A 26 -0.76 -10.69 -7.27
N ASN A 27 -1.02 -11.61 -6.33
CA ASN A 27 -2.08 -12.59 -6.48
C ASN A 27 -2.97 -12.62 -5.25
N VAL A 28 -4.28 -12.60 -5.49
CA VAL A 28 -5.30 -12.88 -4.48
C VAL A 28 -5.83 -14.29 -4.74
N SER A 29 -5.82 -15.11 -3.70
CA SER A 29 -6.32 -16.49 -3.75
C SER A 29 -6.96 -16.85 -2.42
N HIS A 30 -7.59 -18.02 -2.34
CA HIS A 30 -8.17 -18.48 -1.08
C HIS A 30 -8.10 -19.99 -0.94
N ASP A 31 -8.01 -20.46 0.31
CA ASP A 31 -8.28 -21.85 0.69
C ASP A 31 -9.59 -21.92 1.51
N ASP A 32 -9.88 -23.06 2.11
CA ASP A 32 -11.09 -23.25 2.92
C ASP A 32 -11.17 -22.30 4.12
N LYS A 33 -10.03 -21.85 4.65
CA LYS A 33 -9.94 -21.10 5.90
C LYS A 33 -9.47 -19.66 5.73
N ASN A 34 -8.72 -19.35 4.68
CA ASN A 34 -8.00 -18.09 4.55
C ASN A 34 -8.21 -17.45 3.18
N LEU A 35 -8.18 -16.12 3.19
CA LEU A 35 -7.70 -15.34 2.06
C LEU A 35 -6.19 -15.26 2.08
N ILE A 36 -5.59 -15.33 0.91
CA ILE A 36 -4.14 -15.41 0.71
C ILE A 36 -3.75 -14.36 -0.31
N PHE A 37 -2.95 -13.40 0.14
CA PHE A 37 -2.38 -12.33 -0.68
C PHE A 37 -0.90 -12.61 -0.85
N LYS A 38 -0.44 -12.67 -2.10
CA LYS A 38 0.95 -12.97 -2.41
C LYS A 38 1.52 -11.83 -3.22
N PHE A 39 2.61 -11.26 -2.71
CA PHE A 39 3.46 -10.32 -3.42
C PHE A 39 4.76 -11.03 -3.81
N ARG A 40 5.23 -10.77 -5.02
CA ARG A 40 6.57 -11.17 -5.47
C ARG A 40 7.29 -9.93 -5.98
N LEU A 41 8.57 -9.80 -5.64
CA LEU A 41 9.39 -8.66 -6.05
C LEU A 41 10.40 -9.05 -7.13
N TYR A 42 10.86 -8.07 -7.90
CA TYR A 42 12.03 -8.23 -8.76
C TYR A 42 13.34 -8.20 -7.95
N GLY A 43 13.44 -7.29 -6.98
CA GLY A 43 14.60 -7.15 -6.10
C GLY A 43 14.59 -8.06 -4.87
N PRO A 44 15.69 -8.07 -4.10
CA PRO A 44 15.86 -8.94 -2.94
C PRO A 44 14.96 -8.54 -1.76
N ILE A 45 14.69 -9.50 -0.87
CA ILE A 45 14.03 -9.24 0.43
C ILE A 45 15.06 -9.46 1.54
N ASN A 46 15.81 -8.41 1.85
CA ASN A 46 16.85 -8.45 2.87
C ASN A 46 16.34 -7.87 4.21
N ASN A 47 16.62 -8.58 5.31
CA ASN A 47 16.27 -8.14 6.67
C ASN A 47 17.42 -7.35 7.31
N VAL A 48 17.85 -6.27 6.65
CA VAL A 48 19.02 -5.46 7.05
C VAL A 48 18.92 -4.84 8.44
N TRP A 49 17.71 -4.70 8.97
CA TRP A 49 17.44 -4.11 10.28
C TRP A 49 16.89 -5.11 11.31
N GLY A 50 16.90 -6.40 10.98
CA GLY A 50 16.63 -7.46 11.96
C GLY A 50 15.21 -7.49 12.53
N SER A 51 14.19 -7.23 11.71
CA SER A 51 12.80 -7.34 12.14
C SER A 51 12.39 -8.79 12.42
N GLY A 52 11.28 -8.97 13.14
CA GLY A 52 10.80 -10.29 13.58
C GLY A 52 10.23 -11.18 12.46
N ILE A 53 9.89 -10.62 11.30
CA ILE A 53 9.30 -11.38 10.18
C ILE A 53 10.16 -11.39 8.91
N ASN A 54 11.42 -10.97 9.00
CA ASN A 54 12.35 -10.91 7.86
C ASN A 54 12.00 -9.88 6.75
N LEU A 55 11.28 -8.81 7.09
CA LEU A 55 11.14 -7.61 6.25
C LEU A 55 11.88 -6.43 6.88
N SER A 56 12.52 -5.57 6.11
CA SER A 56 13.10 -4.34 6.66
C SER A 56 12.62 -3.11 5.90
N VAL A 57 12.98 -3.00 4.63
CA VAL A 57 12.80 -1.75 3.87
C VAL A 57 11.39 -1.62 3.27
N GLN A 58 10.65 -2.72 3.12
CA GLN A 58 9.32 -2.75 2.51
C GLN A 58 8.18 -2.58 3.52
N THR A 59 7.12 -1.90 3.10
CA THR A 59 5.77 -2.06 3.65
C THR A 59 4.81 -2.40 2.52
N PHE A 60 3.95 -3.40 2.75
CA PHE A 60 2.92 -3.84 1.84
C PHE A 60 1.57 -3.45 2.43
N ASP A 61 0.72 -2.82 1.61
CA ASP A 61 -0.69 -2.69 1.96
C ASP A 61 -1.56 -3.48 0.99
N VAL A 62 -2.68 -3.99 1.50
CA VAL A 62 -3.78 -4.51 0.68
C VAL A 62 -5.07 -3.84 1.11
N TYR A 63 -5.73 -3.15 0.22
CA TYR A 63 -7.07 -2.60 0.43
C TYR A 63 -8.09 -3.54 -0.18
N ILE A 64 -9.15 -3.83 0.57
CA ILE A 64 -10.18 -4.80 0.22
C ILE A 64 -11.54 -4.10 0.34
N ASP A 65 -12.22 -3.97 -0.79
CA ASP A 65 -13.60 -3.50 -0.90
C ASP A 65 -14.49 -4.73 -1.13
N VAL A 66 -15.37 -5.03 -0.17
CA VAL A 66 -16.19 -6.26 -0.18
C VAL A 66 -17.52 -6.08 -0.89
N ASP A 67 -17.90 -4.84 -1.22
CA ASP A 67 -19.11 -4.46 -1.93
C ASP A 67 -18.85 -3.42 -3.04
N PRO A 68 -17.94 -3.73 -3.99
CA PRO A 68 -17.45 -2.74 -4.95
C PRO A 68 -18.57 -2.13 -5.79
N GLY A 69 -18.62 -0.80 -5.83
CA GLY A 69 -19.66 -0.02 -6.50
C GLY A 69 -20.74 0.52 -5.55
N ALA A 70 -20.76 0.11 -4.28
CA ALA A 70 -21.68 0.64 -3.28
C ALA A 70 -21.29 2.03 -2.76
N GLY A 71 -20.02 2.43 -2.90
CA GLY A 71 -19.50 3.70 -2.38
C GLY A 71 -19.45 3.78 -0.85
N THR A 72 -19.43 2.61 -0.19
CA THR A 72 -19.25 2.37 1.24
C THR A 72 -17.77 2.27 1.60
N GLY A 73 -17.45 2.07 2.88
CA GLY A 73 -16.06 1.98 3.34
C GLY A 73 -15.30 3.31 3.32
N ALA A 74 -13.96 3.25 3.29
CA ALA A 74 -13.10 4.43 3.19
C ALA A 74 -12.44 4.54 1.81
N ARG A 75 -12.42 5.75 1.25
CA ARG A 75 -11.70 6.03 0.00
C ARG A 75 -10.24 6.38 0.23
N LEU A 76 -9.95 7.25 1.20
CA LEU A 76 -8.57 7.60 1.53
C LEU A 76 -7.81 6.35 1.96
N LEU A 77 -6.65 6.12 1.36
CA LEU A 77 -5.75 5.06 1.77
C LEU A 77 -5.15 5.37 3.15
N LEU A 78 -4.38 4.43 3.71
CA LEU A 78 -3.78 4.61 5.03
C LEU A 78 -2.93 5.89 5.12
N GLU A 79 -2.75 6.37 6.33
CA GLU A 79 -2.15 7.67 6.61
C GLU A 79 -0.76 7.80 5.97
N GLY A 80 -0.57 8.86 5.19
CA GLY A 80 0.66 9.15 4.45
C GLY A 80 0.81 8.47 3.09
N ARG A 81 -0.09 7.56 2.69
CA ARG A 81 -0.10 7.03 1.30
C ARG A 81 -0.44 8.12 0.30
N ASN A 82 -1.19 9.15 0.73
CA ASN A 82 -1.54 10.33 -0.05
C ASN A 82 -2.16 9.93 -1.40
N ALA A 83 -3.13 9.03 -1.32
CA ALA A 83 -3.87 8.49 -2.44
C ALA A 83 -5.26 8.05 -1.93
N ALA A 84 -6.21 7.93 -2.84
CA ALA A 84 -7.57 7.47 -2.56
C ALA A 84 -8.02 6.45 -3.60
N LEU A 85 -8.94 5.58 -3.24
CA LEU A 85 -9.65 4.76 -4.22
C LEU A 85 -10.57 5.64 -5.09
N GLU A 86 -10.71 5.23 -6.35
CA GLU A 86 -11.59 5.90 -7.31
C GLU A 86 -13.06 5.97 -6.83
N PRO A 87 -13.86 6.96 -7.29
CA PRO A 87 -15.25 7.08 -6.88
C PRO A 87 -16.07 5.81 -7.11
N GLY A 88 -16.94 5.47 -6.15
CA GLY A 88 -17.76 4.25 -6.17
C GLY A 88 -17.13 3.06 -5.46
N TYR A 89 -15.86 3.16 -5.06
CA TYR A 89 -15.18 2.17 -4.24
C TYR A 89 -14.80 2.74 -2.88
N GLY A 90 -14.63 1.86 -1.92
CA GLY A 90 -14.06 2.19 -0.62
C GLY A 90 -13.71 0.91 0.12
N TRP A 91 -12.54 0.89 0.75
CA TRP A 91 -12.08 -0.32 1.42
C TRP A 91 -12.80 -0.50 2.76
N ASP A 92 -13.24 -1.74 3.00
CA ASP A 92 -13.80 -2.18 4.29
C ASP A 92 -12.71 -2.76 5.19
N TYR A 93 -11.66 -3.30 4.58
CA TYR A 93 -10.49 -3.84 5.26
C TYR A 93 -9.21 -3.37 4.59
N ALA A 94 -8.23 -2.97 5.39
CA ALA A 94 -6.87 -2.75 4.94
C ALA A 94 -5.93 -3.69 5.69
N LEU A 95 -5.01 -4.33 4.97
CA LEU A 95 -3.87 -5.03 5.55
C LEU A 95 -2.69 -4.09 5.50
N TRP A 96 -1.99 -3.91 6.62
CA TRP A 96 -0.75 -3.15 6.70
C TRP A 96 0.35 -4.07 7.23
N VAL A 97 1.31 -4.40 6.38
CA VAL A 97 2.35 -5.39 6.66
C VAL A 97 3.74 -4.83 6.41
N GLU A 98 4.49 -4.69 7.49
CA GLU A 98 5.91 -4.34 7.51
C GLU A 98 6.64 -5.19 8.57
N GLY A 99 7.97 -5.06 8.67
CA GLY A 99 8.80 -5.90 9.55
C GLY A 99 8.41 -5.96 11.05
N TRP A 100 7.84 -4.89 11.57
CA TRP A 100 7.48 -4.68 12.97
C TRP A 100 5.97 -4.62 13.22
N HIS A 101 5.16 -4.27 12.20
CA HIS A 101 3.71 -4.22 12.32
C HIS A 101 3.03 -5.05 11.22
N GLN A 102 2.11 -5.92 11.65
CA GLN A 102 1.28 -6.72 10.75
C GLN A 102 -0.17 -6.63 11.23
N LYS A 103 -0.92 -5.69 10.64
CA LYS A 103 -2.23 -5.27 11.15
C LYS A 103 -3.31 -5.44 10.10
N VAL A 104 -4.52 -5.71 10.59
CA VAL A 104 -5.74 -5.51 9.80
C VAL A 104 -6.43 -4.29 10.37
N LEU A 105 -6.92 -3.42 9.49
CA LEU A 105 -7.62 -2.20 9.82
C LEU A 105 -9.01 -2.21 9.18
N LYS A 106 -9.94 -1.52 9.82
CA LYS A 106 -11.26 -1.15 9.27
C LYS A 106 -11.44 0.36 9.33
N PRO A 107 -12.24 0.96 8.44
CA PRO A 107 -12.68 2.32 8.65
C PRO A 107 -13.67 2.39 9.82
N ASP A 108 -13.58 3.43 10.64
CA ASP A 108 -14.66 3.81 11.55
C ASP A 108 -15.81 4.50 10.80
N GLU A 109 -16.84 4.96 11.52
CA GLU A 109 -18.00 5.67 10.96
C GLU A 109 -17.63 6.97 10.21
N LYS A 110 -16.42 7.49 10.42
CA LYS A 110 -15.88 8.70 9.77
C LYS A 110 -14.86 8.35 8.68
N GLY A 111 -14.69 7.07 8.36
CA GLY A 111 -13.72 6.59 7.38
C GLY A 111 -12.27 6.58 7.89
N LYS A 112 -12.03 6.77 9.20
CA LYS A 112 -10.67 6.75 9.76
C LYS A 112 -10.20 5.31 9.99
N PRO A 113 -8.94 4.96 9.65
CA PRO A 113 -8.42 3.62 9.90
C PRO A 113 -8.32 3.29 11.39
N VAL A 114 -8.92 2.17 11.79
CA VAL A 114 -8.85 1.62 13.14
C VAL A 114 -8.27 0.21 13.06
N GLU A 115 -7.19 -0.04 13.80
CA GLU A 115 -6.59 -1.37 13.91
C GLU A 115 -7.51 -2.33 14.64
N LEU A 116 -7.74 -3.50 14.05
CA LEU A 116 -8.45 -4.57 14.71
C LEU A 116 -7.59 -5.17 15.83
N PRO A 117 -8.18 -5.47 16.99
CA PRO A 117 -7.45 -6.04 18.11
C PRO A 117 -6.90 -7.43 17.77
N GLY A 118 -5.70 -7.71 18.26
CA GLY A 118 -5.01 -8.99 18.07
C GLY A 118 -4.05 -9.02 16.87
N SER A 119 -3.86 -10.21 16.30
CA SER A 119 -3.02 -10.43 15.12
C SER A 119 -3.71 -11.44 14.21
N PRO A 120 -4.83 -11.06 13.57
CA PRO A 120 -5.65 -11.98 12.81
C PRO A 120 -5.02 -12.31 11.44
N LEU A 121 -3.72 -12.18 11.26
CA LEU A 121 -3.05 -12.51 10.02
C LEU A 121 -1.71 -13.21 10.28
N LYS A 122 -1.31 -14.04 9.33
CA LYS A 122 0.00 -14.69 9.30
C LYS A 122 0.78 -14.22 8.09
N VAL A 123 1.98 -13.70 8.31
CA VAL A 123 2.91 -13.34 7.23
C VAL A 123 3.99 -14.40 7.10
N ILE A 124 4.29 -14.77 5.87
CA ILE A 124 5.38 -15.69 5.52
C ILE A 124 6.26 -14.97 4.51
N VAL A 125 7.53 -14.80 4.84
CA VAL A 125 8.53 -14.20 3.96
C VAL A 125 9.45 -15.29 3.47
N ASP A 126 9.46 -15.48 2.16
CA ASP A 126 10.30 -16.41 1.43
C ASP A 126 11.28 -15.58 0.59
N ALA A 127 12.33 -15.10 1.26
CA ALA A 127 13.33 -14.22 0.66
C ALA A 127 14.06 -14.84 -0.55
N PRO A 128 14.46 -16.12 -0.55
CA PRO A 128 15.05 -16.76 -1.74
C PRO A 128 14.15 -16.71 -2.98
N ASN A 129 12.84 -16.78 -2.80
CA ASN A 129 11.86 -16.65 -3.89
C ASN A 129 11.31 -15.22 -4.06
N ARG A 130 11.84 -14.24 -3.31
CA ARG A 130 11.41 -12.84 -3.30
C ARG A 130 9.90 -12.69 -3.09
N GLN A 131 9.34 -13.49 -2.19
CA GLN A 131 7.90 -13.59 -2.02
C GLN A 131 7.47 -13.28 -0.59
N VAL A 132 6.39 -12.50 -0.46
CA VAL A 132 5.68 -12.26 0.80
C VAL A 132 4.27 -12.79 0.66
N THR A 133 3.86 -13.65 1.58
CA THR A 133 2.51 -14.23 1.62
C THR A 133 1.81 -13.82 2.90
N ILE A 134 0.68 -13.14 2.77
CA ILE A 134 -0.18 -12.70 3.87
C ILE A 134 -1.43 -13.58 3.86
N ARG A 135 -1.70 -14.26 4.97
CA ARG A 135 -2.87 -15.12 5.15
C ARG A 135 -3.79 -14.51 6.19
N VAL A 136 -5.06 -14.33 5.84
CA VAL A 136 -6.08 -13.74 6.71
C VAL A 136 -7.24 -14.73 6.83
N PRO A 137 -7.66 -15.14 8.05
CA PRO A 137 -8.82 -16.00 8.24
C PRO A 137 -10.08 -15.39 7.64
N LYS A 138 -10.85 -16.21 6.91
CA LYS A 138 -12.09 -15.79 6.26
C LYS A 138 -13.13 -15.28 7.26
N ASP A 139 -13.18 -15.87 8.46
CA ASP A 139 -14.12 -15.47 9.52
C ASP A 139 -14.01 -13.99 9.91
N LEU A 140 -12.87 -13.34 9.63
CA LEU A 140 -12.67 -11.92 9.85
C LEU A 140 -13.62 -11.04 9.01
N PHE A 141 -13.99 -11.54 7.83
CA PHE A 141 -14.80 -10.82 6.84
C PHE A 141 -16.31 -11.04 7.01
N GLY A 142 -16.72 -11.77 8.06
CA GLY A 142 -18.11 -12.11 8.32
C GLY A 142 -18.54 -13.44 7.71
N LYS A 143 -19.85 -13.67 7.64
CA LYS A 143 -20.42 -14.98 7.27
C LYS A 143 -20.45 -15.24 5.77
N GLU A 144 -20.52 -14.19 4.95
CA GLU A 144 -20.63 -14.29 3.49
C GLU A 144 -19.33 -13.82 2.84
N VAL A 145 -18.37 -14.75 2.73
CA VAL A 145 -17.06 -14.47 2.13
C VAL A 145 -17.07 -14.91 0.68
N ASN A 146 -17.11 -13.96 -0.24
CA ASN A 146 -17.04 -14.22 -1.68
C ASN A 146 -15.95 -13.38 -2.37
N PRO A 147 -14.68 -13.81 -2.27
CA PRO A 147 -13.53 -13.06 -2.77
C PRO A 147 -13.58 -12.77 -4.28
N THR A 148 -14.29 -13.60 -5.05
CA THR A 148 -14.40 -13.41 -6.51
C THR A 148 -15.33 -12.27 -6.90
N ARG A 149 -16.03 -11.65 -5.94
CA ARG A 149 -16.91 -10.50 -6.14
C ARG A 149 -16.37 -9.19 -5.56
N TRP A 150 -15.20 -9.24 -4.93
CA TRP A 150 -14.59 -8.11 -4.24
C TRP A 150 -13.63 -7.36 -5.16
N ALA A 151 -13.20 -6.19 -4.71
CA ALA A 151 -12.14 -5.43 -5.36
C ALA A 151 -10.94 -5.25 -4.44
N TYR A 152 -9.76 -5.18 -5.04
CA TYR A 152 -8.48 -5.23 -4.34
C TYR A 152 -7.52 -4.17 -4.88
N VAL A 153 -6.72 -3.60 -3.98
CA VAL A 153 -5.54 -2.80 -4.35
C VAL A 153 -4.37 -3.28 -3.52
N GLY A 154 -3.31 -3.74 -4.18
CA GLY A 154 -2.03 -4.05 -3.52
C GLY A 154 -1.04 -2.92 -3.79
N VAL A 155 -0.39 -2.38 -2.76
CA VAL A 155 0.63 -1.34 -2.92
C VAL A 155 1.89 -1.67 -2.14
N LEU A 156 3.01 -1.18 -2.64
CA LEU A 156 4.34 -1.31 -2.04
C LEU A 156 4.94 0.08 -1.83
N LEU A 157 5.40 0.31 -0.59
CA LEU A 157 6.06 1.55 -0.19
C LEU A 157 7.36 1.25 0.57
N SER A 158 8.16 2.29 0.79
CA SER A 158 9.34 2.19 1.64
C SER A 158 9.01 2.47 3.10
N GLN A 159 9.30 1.48 3.96
CA GLN A 159 9.11 1.53 5.40
C GLN A 159 10.02 2.58 6.05
N GLU A 160 9.48 3.31 7.02
CA GLU A 160 10.20 4.30 7.84
C GLU A 160 9.93 4.08 9.34
N GLY A 161 11.01 3.88 10.10
CA GLY A 161 10.98 3.74 11.55
C GLY A 161 10.66 5.04 12.28
N PHE A 162 11.03 6.18 11.68
CA PHE A 162 10.89 7.54 12.21
C PHE A 162 10.13 8.43 11.22
N PRO A 163 8.82 8.17 10.99
CA PRO A 163 8.06 8.88 9.97
C PRO A 163 7.79 10.33 10.37
N SER A 164 7.46 11.14 9.37
CA SER A 164 6.92 12.48 9.60
C SER A 164 5.60 12.42 10.41
N PRO A 165 5.23 13.48 11.15
CA PRO A 165 3.99 13.51 11.93
C PRO A 165 2.76 13.17 11.06
N GLY A 166 1.87 12.33 11.60
CA GLY A 166 0.66 11.89 10.89
C GLY A 166 0.88 10.85 9.79
N VAL A 167 2.12 10.44 9.51
CA VAL A 167 2.43 9.42 8.49
C VAL A 167 2.57 8.04 9.13
N ARG A 168 1.86 7.04 8.60
CA ARG A 168 1.97 5.65 9.07
C ARG A 168 3.22 4.97 8.51
N ARG A 169 4.37 5.28 9.12
CA ARG A 169 5.64 4.53 8.98
C ARG A 169 6.11 4.30 7.54
N VAL A 170 5.96 5.30 6.68
CA VAL A 170 6.50 5.31 5.31
C VAL A 170 7.40 6.51 5.07
N ARG A 171 8.40 6.34 4.20
CA ARG A 171 9.40 7.38 3.90
C ARG A 171 8.78 8.55 3.15
N ASP A 172 9.24 9.75 3.49
CA ASP A 172 8.91 10.92 2.69
C ASP A 172 9.62 10.89 1.33
N VAL A 173 8.96 11.55 0.38
CA VAL A 173 9.50 11.88 -0.93
C VAL A 173 9.95 13.34 -0.92
N LYS A 174 11.14 13.59 -1.45
CA LYS A 174 11.77 14.91 -1.57
C LYS A 174 12.01 15.22 -3.05
N PRO A 175 12.24 16.49 -3.42
CA PRO A 175 12.62 16.83 -4.79
C PRO A 175 13.89 16.09 -5.25
N GLN A 176 14.90 16.00 -4.38
CA GLN A 176 16.10 15.19 -4.60
C GLN A 176 16.16 14.03 -3.60
N ALA A 177 16.67 12.88 -4.07
CA ALA A 177 16.89 11.74 -3.19
C ALA A 177 17.97 12.06 -2.14
N GLU A 178 17.73 11.61 -0.92
CA GLU A 178 18.71 11.67 0.17
C GLU A 178 19.01 10.24 0.64
N GLN A 179 19.93 10.10 1.59
CA GLN A 179 20.31 8.77 2.12
C GLN A 179 19.09 7.95 2.57
N TRP A 180 18.12 8.59 3.22
CA TRP A 180 16.96 7.93 3.83
C TRP A 180 15.63 8.45 3.31
N ARG A 181 15.62 9.18 2.18
CA ARG A 181 14.42 9.79 1.58
C ARG A 181 14.36 9.49 0.09
N ILE A 182 13.15 9.19 -0.39
CA ILE A 182 12.87 8.98 -1.81
C ILE A 182 13.03 10.34 -2.51
N GLY A 183 13.56 10.36 -3.73
CA GLY A 183 13.66 11.58 -4.55
C GLY A 183 12.56 11.70 -5.60
N GLY A 184 12.51 12.83 -6.32
CA GLY A 184 11.58 13.03 -7.44
C GLY A 184 10.17 13.49 -7.07
N GLY A 185 9.95 13.86 -5.80
CA GLY A 185 8.69 14.42 -5.34
C GLY A 185 8.47 15.86 -5.84
N PRO A 186 7.24 16.22 -6.23
CA PRO A 186 6.90 17.60 -6.57
C PRO A 186 6.89 18.51 -5.33
N ASP A 187 6.89 19.82 -5.56
CA ASP A 187 6.74 20.83 -4.50
C ASP A 187 5.26 21.02 -4.14
N ASP A 188 4.64 19.97 -3.59
CA ASP A 188 3.28 19.97 -3.04
C ASP A 188 3.21 19.09 -1.77
N THR A 189 2.10 19.15 -1.05
CA THR A 189 1.90 18.40 0.20
C THR A 189 1.11 17.10 0.02
N ASN A 190 0.48 16.92 -1.14
CA ASN A 190 -0.48 15.84 -1.40
C ASN A 190 -0.02 14.81 -2.44
N HIS A 191 1.22 14.87 -2.94
CA HIS A 191 1.80 13.76 -3.69
C HIS A 191 1.84 12.47 -2.88
N THR A 192 1.72 11.36 -3.58
CA THR A 192 1.75 10.02 -2.98
C THR A 192 3.10 9.66 -2.37
N ARG A 193 3.15 8.68 -1.47
CA ARG A 193 4.41 8.02 -1.06
C ARG A 193 4.54 6.61 -1.64
N ILE A 194 3.60 6.22 -2.50
CA ILE A 194 3.57 4.89 -3.14
C ILE A 194 4.69 4.81 -4.18
N LEU A 195 5.48 3.75 -4.11
CA LEU A 195 6.51 3.46 -5.11
C LEU A 195 5.98 2.56 -6.21
N ASP A 196 5.05 1.67 -5.88
CA ASP A 196 4.49 0.70 -6.81
C ASP A 196 3.08 0.26 -6.36
N VAL A 197 2.18 0.15 -7.32
CA VAL A 197 0.82 -0.37 -7.23
C VAL A 197 0.76 -1.62 -8.09
N ALA A 198 0.27 -2.72 -7.53
CA ALA A 198 0.01 -3.94 -8.27
C ALA A 198 -0.99 -3.68 -9.41
N TRP A 199 -0.47 -3.42 -10.60
CA TRP A 199 -1.25 -3.01 -11.76
C TRP A 199 -0.80 -3.78 -13.00
N PRO A 200 -1.71 -4.26 -13.87
CA PRO A 200 -1.30 -5.08 -15.01
C PRO A 200 -0.45 -4.29 -16.00
N GLU A 201 0.63 -4.91 -16.48
CA GLU A 201 1.46 -4.34 -17.54
C GLU A 201 0.60 -4.03 -18.78
N GLY A 202 0.73 -2.81 -19.30
CA GLY A 202 -0.02 -2.34 -20.46
C GLY A 202 -1.49 -1.97 -20.19
N ALA A 203 -1.95 -2.02 -18.95
CA ALA A 203 -3.28 -1.49 -18.59
C ALA A 203 -3.35 0.03 -18.79
N THR A 204 -4.56 0.53 -19.07
CA THR A 204 -4.84 1.97 -19.20
C THR A 204 -5.91 2.37 -18.17
N PRO A 205 -5.68 3.40 -17.35
CA PRO A 205 -4.46 4.22 -17.27
C PRO A 205 -3.26 3.42 -16.74
N THR A 206 -2.05 3.86 -17.07
CA THR A 206 -0.79 3.40 -16.46
C THR A 206 -0.68 3.87 -15.00
N GLN A 207 0.22 3.26 -14.23
CA GLN A 207 0.51 3.68 -12.86
C GLN A 207 0.87 5.16 -12.77
N GLU A 208 1.75 5.61 -13.66
CA GLU A 208 2.25 6.98 -13.69
C GLU A 208 1.10 7.95 -13.94
N GLU A 209 0.20 7.62 -14.87
CA GLU A 209 -0.95 8.45 -15.21
C GLU A 209 -1.91 8.62 -14.03
N PHE A 210 -2.26 7.54 -13.32
CA PHE A 210 -3.22 7.68 -12.21
C PHE A 210 -2.57 8.21 -10.92
N LEU A 211 -1.29 7.92 -10.65
CA LEU A 211 -0.59 8.46 -9.48
C LEU A 211 -0.21 9.94 -9.63
N SER A 212 -0.11 10.46 -10.85
CA SER A 212 0.15 11.89 -11.12
C SER A 212 -1.11 12.73 -11.31
N ARG A 213 -2.30 12.10 -11.46
CA ARG A 213 -3.56 12.81 -11.71
C ARG A 213 -4.22 13.27 -10.41
N TYR A 214 -3.79 14.42 -9.92
CA TYR A 214 -4.41 15.15 -8.82
C TYR A 214 -4.12 16.66 -8.95
N ARG A 215 -4.80 17.49 -8.17
CA ARG A 215 -4.51 18.93 -8.10
C ARG A 215 -3.46 19.18 -7.02
N PRO A 216 -2.29 19.76 -7.33
CA PRO A 216 -1.29 20.08 -6.31
C PRO A 216 -1.86 20.99 -5.22
N SER A 217 -1.54 20.68 -3.97
CA SER A 217 -1.95 21.43 -2.78
C SER A 217 -0.75 21.83 -1.93
N GLN A 218 -0.91 22.88 -1.14
CA GLN A 218 0.07 23.33 -0.13
C GLN A 218 -0.49 23.20 1.29
N GLU A 219 -1.69 22.61 1.43
CA GLU A 219 -2.31 22.40 2.73
C GLU A 219 -1.46 21.40 3.53
N LYS A 220 -1.01 21.83 4.71
CA LYS A 220 -0.15 21.01 5.58
C LYS A 220 -0.96 20.15 6.53
N ASN A 221 -2.20 20.56 6.80
CA ASN A 221 -3.15 19.77 7.55
C ASN A 221 -3.85 18.77 6.62
N VAL A 222 -3.33 17.55 6.55
CA VAL A 222 -3.92 16.48 5.73
C VAL A 222 -5.38 16.20 6.10
N ASP A 223 -5.79 16.40 7.36
CA ASP A 223 -7.19 16.24 7.79
C ASP A 223 -8.15 17.28 7.16
N ALA A 224 -7.63 18.35 6.55
CA ALA A 224 -8.43 19.33 5.81
C ALA A 224 -8.61 18.96 4.33
N LEU A 225 -7.91 17.93 3.84
CA LEU A 225 -8.01 17.43 2.47
C LEU A 225 -9.04 16.29 2.38
N THR A 226 -9.63 16.16 1.21
CA THR A 226 -10.64 15.15 0.88
C THR A 226 -10.05 14.07 -0.04
N PRO A 227 -10.71 12.90 -0.22
CA PRO A 227 -10.25 11.89 -1.18
C PRO A 227 -9.93 12.44 -2.57
N ASP A 228 -10.69 13.42 -3.06
CA ASP A 228 -10.57 13.97 -4.41
C ASP A 228 -9.40 14.95 -4.57
N ASP A 229 -8.74 15.32 -3.46
CA ASP A 229 -7.50 16.10 -3.47
C ASP A 229 -6.25 15.23 -3.70
N PHE A 230 -6.38 13.90 -3.73
CA PHE A 230 -5.26 12.97 -3.91
C PHE A 230 -5.37 12.18 -5.23
N ALA A 231 -4.30 11.49 -5.58
CA ALA A 231 -4.29 10.55 -6.70
C ALA A 231 -5.36 9.47 -6.52
N GLN A 232 -6.08 9.15 -7.60
CA GLN A 232 -7.18 8.17 -7.60
C GLN A 232 -6.67 6.83 -8.11
N VAL A 233 -6.54 5.85 -7.21
CA VAL A 233 -6.03 4.51 -7.50
C VAL A 233 -7.18 3.62 -7.98
N PRO A 234 -7.07 3.03 -9.18
CA PRO A 234 -8.06 2.08 -9.68
C PRO A 234 -7.97 0.75 -8.93
N VAL A 235 -9.04 -0.04 -8.97
CA VAL A 235 -9.09 -1.32 -8.29
C VAL A 235 -8.92 -2.52 -9.22
N LEU A 236 -8.36 -3.61 -8.70
CA LEU A 236 -8.35 -4.92 -9.35
C LEU A 236 -9.61 -5.69 -8.98
N LYS A 237 -10.24 -6.31 -9.98
CA LYS A 237 -11.30 -7.29 -9.78
C LYS A 237 -10.86 -8.65 -10.34
N PRO A 238 -11.25 -9.77 -9.70
CA PRO A 238 -10.96 -11.13 -10.17
C PRO A 238 -11.48 -11.43 -11.58
#